data_AF-A0A2V5R596-F1
#
_entry.id   AF-A0A2V5R596-F1
#
_cell.length_a   1.000
_cell.length_b   1.000
_cell.length_c   1.000
_cell.angle_alpha   90.00
_cell.angle_beta   90.00
_cell.angle_gamma   90.00
#
_symmetry.space_group_name_H-M   'P 1'
#
loop_
_entity.id
_entity.type
_entity.pdbx_description
1 polymer ?
#
loop_
_entity_poly.entity_id
_entity_poly.type
_entity_poly.pdbx_seq_one_letter_code
_entity_poly.pdbx_strand_id
1 'polypeptide(L)' 'SECYRWLAQRLNRPLPPIGKLEQEQRKRGNSNKRVSNAKLRRLGWTPQYPTFAEAMEKSILPSFALK' A
#
# COMPACT_ATOMS: atom_id res chain seq x y z
N SER A 1 4.25 9.87 2.42
CA SER A 1 3.25 8.81 2.62
C SER A 1 3.81 7.75 3.57
N GLU A 2 2.98 7.21 4.48
CA GLU A 2 3.39 6.20 5.48
C GLU A 2 3.84 4.89 4.83
N CYS A 3 3.16 4.45 3.76
CA CYS A 3 3.55 3.23 3.03
C CYS A 3 4.97 3.31 2.45
N TYR A 4 5.37 4.47 1.90
CA TYR A 4 6.73 4.66 1.37
C TYR A 4 7.78 4.62 2.48
N ARG A 5 7.50 5.18 3.66
CA ARG A 5 8.43 5.12 4.80
C ARG A 5 8.60 3.68 5.27
N TRP A 6 7.51 2.93 5.39
CA TRP A 6 7.54 1.52 5.74
C TRP A 6 8.35 0.69 4.72
N LEU A 7 8.12 0.91 3.41
CA LEU A 7 8.84 0.22 2.35
C LEU A 7 10.33 0.57 2.35
N ALA A 8 10.69 1.85 2.50
CA ALA A 8 12.07 2.30 2.58
C ALA A 8 12.82 1.61 3.72
N GLN A 9 12.21 1.55 4.91
CA GLN A 9 12.76 0.85 6.06
C GLN A 9 12.87 -0.66 5.81
N ARG A 10 11.80 -1.31 5.34
CA ARG A 10 11.76 -2.77 5.15
C ARG A 10 12.70 -3.26 4.05
N LEU A 11 12.88 -2.48 2.99
CA LEU A 11 13.73 -2.82 1.85
C LEU A 11 15.16 -2.30 1.99
N ASN A 12 15.47 -1.59 3.08
CA ASN A 12 16.73 -0.88 3.28
C ASN A 12 17.10 0.01 2.07
N ARG A 13 16.15 0.84 1.64
CA ARG A 13 16.29 1.77 0.52
C ARG A 13 16.02 3.20 1.00
N PRO A 14 16.63 4.21 0.37
CA PRO A 14 16.28 5.59 0.66
C PRO A 14 14.82 5.87 0.34
N LEU A 15 14.21 6.82 1.07
CA LEU A 15 12.88 7.30 0.75
C LEU A 15 12.87 7.93 -0.65
N PRO A 16 11.88 7.65 -1.52
CA PRO A 16 11.83 8.28 -2.82
C PRO A 16 11.71 9.81 -2.69
N PRO A 17 12.32 10.57 -3.62
CA PRO A 17 12.19 12.02 -3.62
C PRO A 17 10.71 12.41 -3.81
N ILE A 18 10.31 13.51 -3.19
CA ILE A 18 8.96 14.05 -3.39
C ILE A 18 8.93 14.66 -4.79
N GLY A 19 8.34 13.92 -5.75
CA GLY A 19 8.13 14.42 -7.10
C GLY A 19 7.14 15.59 -7.11
N LYS A 20 7.34 16.55 -8.03
CA LYS A 20 6.31 17.53 -8.35
C LYS A 20 5.06 16.78 -8.84
N LEU A 21 3.87 17.26 -8.48
CA LEU A 21 2.66 16.80 -9.15
C LEU A 21 2.83 17.15 -10.63
N GLU A 22 3.07 16.16 -11.48
CA GLU A 22 3.17 16.40 -12.92
C GLU A 22 1.87 17.06 -13.39
N GLN A 23 2.02 18.14 -14.16
CA GLN A 23 0.90 18.87 -14.76
C GLN A 23 0.18 18.07 -15.85
N GLU A 24 0.69 16.89 -16.20
CA GLU A 24 0.03 15.98 -17.12
C GLU A 24 -1.31 15.50 -16.56
N GLN A 25 -2.32 15.43 -17.43
CA GLN A 25 -3.65 14.95 -17.07
C GLN A 25 -3.61 13.46 -16.70
N ARG A 26 -3.34 13.18 -15.42
CA ARG A 26 -3.36 11.83 -14.90
C ARG A 26 -4.80 11.32 -14.85
N LYS A 27 -5.02 10.09 -15.35
CA LYS A 27 -6.33 9.41 -15.23
C LYS A 27 -6.71 9.08 -13.77
N ARG A 28 -5.74 9.06 -12.84
CA ARG A 28 -5.91 8.74 -11.41
C ARG A 28 -4.91 9.53 -10.56
N GLY A 29 -5.16 9.63 -9.24
CA GLY A 29 -4.26 10.28 -8.28
C GLY A 29 -4.66 11.70 -7.86
N ASN A 30 -5.75 12.23 -8.43
CA ASN A 30 -6.25 13.58 -8.12
C ASN A 30 -7.18 13.62 -6.89
N SER A 31 -7.56 12.46 -6.33
CA SER A 31 -8.37 12.36 -5.12
C SER A 31 -7.74 11.42 -4.11
N ASN A 32 -7.95 11.72 -2.82
CA ASN A 32 -7.54 10.89 -1.70
C ASN A 32 -8.78 10.64 -0.83
N LYS A 33 -9.13 9.36 -0.63
CA LYS A 33 -10.30 8.96 0.13
C LYS A 33 -9.97 7.79 1.05
N ARG A 34 -10.63 7.74 2.20
CA ARG A 34 -10.65 6.56 3.07
C ARG A 34 -11.92 5.78 2.80
N VAL A 35 -11.79 4.49 2.50
CA VAL A 35 -12.92 3.61 2.20
C VAL A 35 -13.15 2.71 3.40
N SER A 36 -14.34 2.82 4.01
CA SER A 36 -14.74 1.93 5.11
C SER A 36 -15.06 0.53 4.57
N ASN A 37 -14.51 -0.50 5.22
CA ASN A 37 -14.83 -1.91 4.94
C ASN A 37 -15.87 -2.48 5.92
N ALA A 38 -16.51 -1.64 6.74
CA ALA A 38 -17.40 -2.09 7.82
C ALA A 38 -18.55 -2.98 7.33
N LYS A 39 -19.10 -2.71 6.13
CA LYS A 39 -20.16 -3.55 5.55
C LYS A 39 -19.69 -4.98 5.29
N LEU A 40 -18.50 -5.15 4.71
CA LEU A 40 -17.94 -6.47 4.45
C LEU A 40 -17.71 -7.24 5.75
N ARG A 41 -17.12 -6.59 6.75
CA ARG A 41 -16.87 -7.20 8.06
C ARG A 41 -18.16 -7.64 8.75
N ARG A 42 -19.23 -6.85 8.67
CA ARG A 42 -20.55 -7.23 9.21
C ARG A 42 -21.18 -8.44 8.52
N LEU A 43 -20.81 -8.73 7.27
CA LEU A 43 -21.27 -9.91 6.54
C LEU A 43 -20.45 -11.17 6.88
N GLY A 44 -19.57 -11.11 7.88
CA GLY A 44 -18.70 -12.22 8.27
C GLY A 44 -17.42 -12.34 7.44
N TRP A 45 -17.19 -11.44 6.48
CA TRP A 45 -15.95 -11.44 5.72
C TRP A 45 -14.78 -10.92 6.56
N THR A 46 -13.73 -11.72 6.64
CA THR A 46 -12.48 -11.36 7.31
C THR A 46 -11.34 -11.30 6.28
N PRO A 47 -10.60 -10.18 6.18
CA PRO A 47 -9.46 -10.09 5.28
C PRO A 47 -8.36 -11.06 5.74
N GLN A 48 -7.78 -11.81 4.81
CA GLN A 48 -6.60 -12.64 5.08
C GLN A 48 -5.41 -11.81 5.55
N TYR A 49 -5.30 -10.57 5.05
CA TYR A 49 -4.29 -9.60 5.45
C TYR A 49 -4.96 -8.25 5.83
N PRO A 50 -5.28 -8.04 7.12
CA PRO A 50 -5.96 -6.84 7.61
C PRO A 50 -5.21 -5.52 7.40
N THR A 51 -3.89 -5.55 7.24
CA THR A 51 -3.05 -4.36 7.09
C THR A 51 -2.11 -4.45 5.89
N PHE A 52 -1.67 -3.28 5.41
CA PHE A 52 -0.66 -3.18 4.36
C PHE A 52 0.63 -3.93 4.74
N ALA A 53 1.16 -3.68 5.95
CA ALA A 53 2.41 -4.28 6.41
C ALA A 53 2.32 -5.81 6.44
N GLU A 54 1.21 -6.34 6.94
CA GLU A 54 1.00 -7.79 7.04
C GLU A 54 0.92 -8.46 5.67
N ALA A 55 0.21 -7.86 4.71
CA ALA A 55 0.15 -8.36 3.33
C ALA A 55 1.54 -8.35 2.68
N MET A 56 2.29 -7.26 2.85
CA MET A 56 3.63 -7.12 2.30
C MET A 56 4.58 -8.18 2.85
N GLU A 57 4.58 -8.40 4.16
CA GLU A 57 5.48 -9.35 4.83
C GLU A 57 5.14 -10.81 4.53
N LYS A 58 3.86 -11.18 4.57
CA LYS A 58 3.45 -12.58 4.50
C LYS A 58 3.21 -13.10 3.09
N SER A 59 2.95 -12.21 2.13
CA SER A 59 2.56 -12.60 0.77
C SER A 59 3.43 -11.96 -0.31
N ILE A 60 3.53 -10.63 -0.33
CA ILE A 60 4.10 -9.93 -1.48
C ILE A 60 5.63 -10.02 -1.51
N LEU A 61 6.34 -9.61 -0.44
CA LEU A 61 7.80 -9.62 -0.43
C LEU A 61 8.39 -11.03 -0.58
N PRO A 62 7.88 -12.08 0.08
CA PRO A 62 8.36 -13.44 -0.15
C PRO A 62 8.21 -13.89 -1.60
N SER A 63 7.13 -13.49 -2.29
CA SER A 63 6.92 -13.84 -3.70
C SER A 63 7.99 -13.30 -4.65
N PHE A 64 8.73 -12.26 -4.25
CA PHE A 64 9.83 -11.71 -5.05
C PHE A 64 11.14 -12.51 -4.88
N ALA A 65 11.30 -13.24 -3.78
CA ALA A 65 12.47 -14.04 -3.46
C ALA A 65 12.40 -15.47 -4.01
N LEU A 66 11.22 -15.92 -4.45
CA LEU A 66 10.99 -17.25 -5.03
C LEU A 66 11.36 -17.32 -6.53
N LYS A 67 12.33 -16.51 -6.98
CA LYS A 67 12.90 -16.56 -8.32
C LYS A 67 14.27 -17.22 -8.33
#